data_AF-A0A4Y2DU14-F1
#
_entry.id   AF-A0A4Y2DU14-F1
#
_cell.length_a   1.000
_cell.length_b   1.000
_cell.length_c   1.000
_cell.angle_alpha   90.00
_cell.angle_beta   90.00
_cell.angle_gamma   90.00
#
_symmetry.space_group_name_H-M   'P 1'
#
loop_
_entity.id
_entity.type
_entity.pdbx_description
1 polymer ?
#
loop_
_entity_poly.entity_id
_entity_poly.type
_entity_poly.pdbx_seq_one_letter_code
_entity_poly.pdbx_strand_id
1 'polypeptide(L)'
;MDFRRGIGNLTIQQQEAIVNGRAQVRTLLELGKQFNISESGISKFLKRWIDQGGVPKVPKSGRPRSTSHLFDRNVLRLSRGNTCLTAVDIARELCGPPPQTQNPLFVLSGVGFKQLD
;
A
#
# COMPACT_ATOMS: atom_id res chain seq x y z
N MET A 1 -28.90 -20.28 -0.82
CA MET A 1 -27.74 -20.82 -1.57
C MET A 1 -26.50 -20.41 -0.78
N ASP A 2 -25.92 -21.34 -0.03
CA ASP A 2 -24.85 -21.04 0.91
C ASP A 2 -23.49 -21.19 0.24
N PHE A 3 -22.96 -20.09 -0.28
CA PHE A 3 -21.62 -20.05 -0.84
C PHE A 3 -20.60 -19.99 0.28
N ARG A 4 -19.89 -21.10 0.50
CA ARG A 4 -18.96 -21.26 1.63
C ARG A 4 -17.54 -20.79 1.33
N ARG A 5 -17.20 -20.46 0.08
CA ARG A 5 -15.83 -20.16 -0.34
C ARG A 5 -15.62 -18.69 -0.69
N GLY A 6 -14.67 -18.06 -0.02
CA GLY A 6 -14.18 -16.72 -0.37
C GLY A 6 -13.24 -16.75 -1.57
N ILE A 7 -13.21 -15.64 -2.34
CA ILE A 7 -12.39 -15.47 -3.56
C ILE A 7 -10.88 -15.65 -3.28
N GLY A 8 -10.43 -15.32 -2.06
CA GLY A 8 -9.01 -15.38 -1.67
C GLY A 8 -8.40 -16.79 -1.68
N ASN A 9 -9.22 -17.85 -1.72
CA ASN A 9 -8.75 -19.24 -1.68
C ASN A 9 -8.76 -19.92 -3.06
N LEU A 10 -8.93 -19.18 -4.15
CA LEU A 10 -8.91 -19.73 -5.51
C LEU A 10 -7.47 -19.99 -5.98
N THR A 11 -7.21 -21.19 -6.49
CA THR A 11 -5.94 -21.50 -7.16
C THR A 11 -5.83 -20.73 -8.47
N ILE A 12 -4.60 -20.53 -8.96
CA ILE A 12 -4.34 -19.84 -10.25
C ILE A 12 -5.15 -20.48 -11.38
N GLN A 13 -5.18 -21.82 -11.44
CA GLN A 13 -5.97 -22.57 -12.44
C GLN A 13 -7.48 -22.29 -12.34
N GLN A 14 -8.03 -22.17 -11.13
CA GLN A 14 -9.44 -21.85 -10.95
C GLN A 14 -9.76 -20.41 -11.37
N GLN A 15 -8.84 -19.48 -11.12
CA GLN A 15 -8.97 -18.09 -11.56
C GLN A 15 -9.00 -17.98 -13.08
N GLU A 16 -8.08 -18.65 -13.77
CA GLU A 16 -8.05 -18.74 -15.24
C GLU A 16 -9.31 -19.42 -15.79
N ALA A 17 -9.78 -20.50 -15.17
CA ALA A 17 -11.00 -21.18 -15.60
C ALA A 17 -12.25 -20.29 -15.47
N ILE A 18 -12.34 -19.45 -14.44
CA ILE A 18 -13.44 -18.47 -14.29
C ILE A 18 -13.40 -17.42 -15.41
N VAL A 19 -12.20 -16.92 -15.74
CA VAL A 19 -12.00 -15.92 -16.80
C VAL A 19 -12.33 -16.52 -18.18
N ASN A 20 -11.84 -17.72 -18.45
CA ASN A 20 -12.15 -18.46 -19.68
C ASN A 20 -13.63 -18.78 -19.80
N GLY A 21 -14.28 -19.17 -18.69
CA GLY A 21 -15.73 -19.38 -18.65
C GLY A 21 -16.51 -18.10 -18.95
N ARG A 22 -16.02 -16.94 -18.49
CA ARG A 22 -16.61 -15.64 -18.82
C ARG A 22 -16.43 -15.29 -20.30
N ALA A 23 -15.27 -15.59 -20.90
CA ALA A 23 -15.03 -15.41 -22.33
C ALA A 23 -15.94 -16.28 -23.20
N GLN A 24 -16.32 -17.46 -22.70
CA GLN A 24 -17.33 -18.34 -23.30
C GLN A 24 -18.79 -17.93 -23.00
N VAL A 25 -19.01 -16.71 -22.50
CA VAL A 25 -20.35 -16.14 -22.23
C VAL A 25 -21.15 -16.95 -21.18
N ARG A 26 -20.48 -17.67 -20.26
CA ARG A 26 -21.18 -18.29 -19.13
C ARG A 26 -21.71 -17.23 -18.17
N THR A 27 -22.87 -17.51 -17.59
CA THR A 27 -23.49 -16.61 -16.62
C THR A 27 -22.72 -16.61 -15.29
N LEU A 28 -22.80 -15.50 -14.55
CA LEU A 28 -22.15 -15.39 -13.25
C LEU A 28 -22.70 -16.42 -12.24
N LEU A 29 -23.98 -16.77 -12.37
CA LEU A 29 -24.65 -17.77 -11.55
C LEU A 29 -24.10 -19.18 -11.81
N GLU A 30 -23.89 -19.56 -13.08
CA GLU A 30 -23.30 -20.85 -13.45
C GLU A 30 -21.87 -20.98 -12.92
N LEU A 31 -21.06 -19.93 -13.10
CA LEU A 31 -19.70 -19.88 -12.57
C LEU A 31 -19.70 -19.96 -11.04
N GLY A 32 -20.61 -19.23 -10.39
CA GLY A 32 -20.75 -19.25 -8.94
C GLY A 32 -21.10 -20.64 -8.39
N LYS A 33 -22.01 -21.36 -9.05
CA LYS A 33 -22.35 -22.75 -8.72
C LYS A 33 -21.16 -23.70 -8.93
N GLN A 34 -20.44 -23.58 -10.05
CA GLN A 34 -19.32 -24.45 -10.39
C GLN A 34 -18.16 -24.31 -9.38
N PHE A 35 -17.84 -23.08 -8.97
CA PHE A 35 -16.71 -22.80 -8.08
C PHE A 35 -17.10 -22.61 -6.60
N ASN A 36 -18.38 -22.77 -6.27
CA ASN A 36 -18.95 -22.55 -4.94
C ASN A 36 -18.65 -21.14 -4.37
N ILE A 37 -18.77 -20.13 -5.23
CA ILE A 37 -18.57 -18.71 -4.90
C ILE A 37 -19.88 -17.96 -5.17
N SER A 38 -20.19 -16.98 -4.33
CA SER A 38 -21.35 -16.13 -4.58
C SER A 38 -21.23 -15.38 -5.89
N GLU A 39 -22.37 -15.08 -6.51
CA GLU A 39 -22.41 -14.29 -7.75
C GLU A 39 -21.71 -12.93 -7.58
N SER A 40 -21.95 -12.27 -6.45
CA SER A 40 -21.26 -11.04 -6.06
C SER A 40 -19.75 -11.25 -5.92
N GLY A 41 -19.33 -12.44 -5.51
CA GLY A 41 -17.93 -12.80 -5.42
C GLY A 41 -17.27 -12.95 -6.79
N ILE A 42 -17.93 -13.63 -7.74
CA ILE A 42 -17.46 -13.74 -9.12
C ILE A 42 -17.38 -12.35 -9.77
N SER A 43 -18.39 -11.50 -9.58
CA SER A 43 -18.39 -10.12 -10.11
C SER A 43 -17.21 -9.29 -9.57
N LYS A 44 -16.99 -9.32 -8.24
CA LYS A 44 -15.84 -8.64 -7.60
C LYS A 44 -14.49 -9.23 -8.03
N PHE A 45 -14.44 -10.52 -8.34
CA PHE A 45 -13.23 -11.16 -8.86
C PHE A 45 -12.93 -10.67 -10.29
N LEU A 46 -13.90 -10.72 -11.20
CA LEU A 46 -13.74 -10.29 -12.59
C LEU A 46 -13.38 -8.81 -12.69
N LYS A 47 -13.98 -7.93 -11.88
CA LYS A 47 -13.60 -6.52 -11.83
C LYS A 47 -12.13 -6.34 -11.44
N ARG A 48 -11.70 -7.03 -10.38
CA ARG A 48 -10.29 -7.01 -9.94
C ARG A 48 -9.33 -7.59 -10.97
N TRP A 49 -9.75 -8.63 -11.71
CA TRP A 49 -8.97 -9.21 -12.79
C TRP A 49 -8.68 -8.18 -13.89
N ILE A 50 -9.69 -7.39 -14.26
CA ILE A 50 -9.56 -6.30 -15.24
C ILE A 50 -8.66 -5.19 -14.67
N ASP A 51 -8.93 -4.72 -13.45
CA ASP A 51 -8.20 -3.63 -12.81
C ASP A 51 -6.69 -3.94 -12.64
N GLN A 52 -6.35 -5.21 -12.38
CA GLN A 52 -4.98 -5.66 -12.11
C GLN A 52 -4.27 -6.23 -13.34
N GLY A 53 -4.97 -6.40 -14.46
CA GLY A 53 -4.43 -7.04 -15.66
C GLY A 53 -4.13 -8.53 -15.49
N GLY A 54 -4.82 -9.23 -14.57
CA GLY A 54 -4.68 -10.68 -14.37
C GLY A 54 -4.43 -11.10 -12.91
N VAL A 55 -3.73 -12.23 -12.75
CA VAL A 55 -3.44 -12.84 -11.44
C VAL A 55 -2.42 -11.98 -10.68
N PRO A 56 -2.76 -11.40 -9.51
CA PRO A 56 -1.77 -10.74 -8.68
C PRO A 56 -0.78 -11.78 -8.15
N LYS A 57 0.40 -11.85 -8.76
CA LYS A 57 1.46 -12.82 -8.40
C LYS A 57 2.27 -12.39 -7.17
N VAL A 58 2.16 -11.14 -6.71
CA VAL A 58 3.15 -10.56 -5.80
C VAL A 58 2.48 -10.10 -4.50
N PRO A 59 3.00 -10.52 -3.33
CA PRO A 59 2.65 -9.90 -2.06
C PRO A 59 2.85 -8.40 -2.16
N LYS A 60 1.86 -7.61 -1.72
CA LYS A 60 2.03 -6.15 -1.69
C LYS A 60 3.28 -5.83 -0.86
N SER A 61 4.18 -4.99 -1.39
CA SER A 61 5.43 -4.57 -0.73
C SER A 61 5.20 -3.79 0.57
N GLY A 62 3.94 -3.56 0.95
CA GLY A 62 3.54 -2.79 2.12
C GLY A 62 3.61 -1.30 1.87
N ARG A 63 3.60 -0.52 2.96
CA ARG A 63 3.80 0.92 2.89
C ARG A 63 5.29 1.21 2.64
N PRO A 64 5.63 2.11 1.70
CA PRO A 64 7.01 2.56 1.54
C PRO A 64 7.57 3.09 2.86
N ARG A 65 8.80 2.72 3.19
CA ARG A 65 9.52 3.31 4.33
C ARG A 65 10.03 4.69 3.94
N SER A 66 9.72 5.69 4.75
CA SER A 66 10.27 7.05 4.59
C SER A 66 11.69 7.17 5.14
N THR A 67 12.08 6.29 6.06
CA THR A 67 13.40 6.26 6.72
C THR A 67 14.21 5.06 6.25
N SER A 68 15.54 5.21 6.29
CA SER A 68 16.46 4.09 6.02
C SER A 68 16.72 3.29 7.30
N HIS A 69 17.11 2.01 7.15
CA HIS A 69 17.46 1.17 8.30
C HIS A 69 18.58 1.77 9.17
N LEU A 70 19.56 2.44 8.55
CA LEU A 70 20.63 3.13 9.29
C LEU A 70 20.10 4.33 10.07
N PHE A 71 19.16 5.07 9.49
CA PHE A 71 18.50 6.19 10.16
C PHE A 71 17.75 5.70 11.41
N ASP A 72 16.93 4.66 11.26
CA ASP A 72 16.19 4.06 12.38
C ASP A 72 17.13 3.53 13.48
N ARG A 73 18.24 2.88 13.09
CA ARG A 73 19.26 2.39 14.02
C ARG A 73 19.88 3.54 14.82
N ASN A 74 20.17 4.66 14.16
CA ASN A 74 20.77 5.82 14.82
C ASN A 74 19.77 6.52 15.75
N VAL A 75 18.50 6.64 15.35
CA VAL A 75 17.41 7.12 16.24
C VAL A 75 17.34 6.27 17.50
N LEU A 76 17.32 4.94 17.36
CA LEU A 76 17.29 4.02 18.49
C LEU A 76 18.54 4.12 19.37
N ARG A 77 19.72 4.31 18.77
CA ARG A 77 20.98 4.47 19.50
C ARG A 77 20.96 5.73 20.38
N LEU A 78 20.54 6.87 19.82
CA LEU A 78 20.47 8.15 20.54
C LEU A 78 19.43 8.12 21.64
N SER A 79 18.23 7.62 21.34
CA SER A 79 17.15 7.50 22.31
C SER A 79 17.51 6.59 23.50
N ARG A 80 18.29 5.52 23.27
CA ARG A 80 18.77 4.64 24.34
C ARG A 80 19.98 5.19 25.09
N GLY A 81 20.86 5.93 24.42
CA GLY A 81 22.05 6.52 25.01
C GLY A 81 21.72 7.66 25.97
N ASN A 82 20.64 8.39 25.71
CA ASN A 82 20.13 9.41 26.61
C ASN A 82 18.60 9.51 26.49
N THR A 83 17.90 9.01 27.51
CA THR A 83 16.44 8.97 27.56
C THR A 83 15.79 10.34 27.72
N CYS A 84 16.56 11.39 28.05
CA CYS A 84 16.09 12.76 28.17
C CYS A 84 16.08 13.51 26.82
N LEU A 85 16.63 12.93 25.74
CA LEU A 85 16.63 13.59 24.44
C LEU A 85 15.23 13.61 23.83
N THR A 86 14.82 14.79 23.37
CA THR A 86 13.55 14.93 22.64
C THR A 86 13.72 14.52 21.18
N ALA A 87 12.61 14.23 20.50
CA ALA A 87 12.64 13.92 19.07
C ALA A 87 13.29 15.04 18.24
N VAL A 88 13.16 16.29 18.66
CA VAL A 88 13.78 17.45 18.01
C VAL A 88 15.30 17.42 18.15
N ASP A 89 15.79 17.08 19.35
CA ASP A 89 17.23 16.99 19.60
C ASP A 89 17.87 15.83 18.82
N ILE A 90 17.19 14.68 18.79
CA ILE A 90 17.60 13.51 17.99
C ILE A 90 17.60 13.87 16.49
N ALA A 91 16.57 14.57 16.01
CA ALA A 91 16.52 15.02 14.62
C ALA A 91 17.63 16.04 14.30
N ARG A 92 17.94 16.95 15.23
CA ARG A 92 19.04 17.92 15.08
C ARG A 92 20.39 17.22 14.96
N GLU A 93 20.60 16.17 15.74
CA GLU A 93 21.84 15.40 15.70
C GLU A 93 21.98 14.58 14.40
N LEU A 94 20.88 14.03 13.88
CA LEU A 94 20.90 13.17 12.70
C LEU A 94 20.79 13.91 11.36
N CYS A 95 20.01 14.99 11.31
CA CYS A 95 19.74 15.76 10.10
C CYS A 95 20.53 17.07 10.02
N GLY A 96 21.31 17.39 11.06
CA GLY A 96 21.99 18.68 11.20
C GLY A 96 21.10 19.76 11.82
N PRO A 97 21.67 20.94 12.14
CA PRO A 97 20.89 22.03 12.71
C PRO A 97 19.79 22.43 11.72
N PRO A 98 18.55 22.67 12.19
CA PRO A 98 17.55 23.31 11.35
C PRO A 98 18.14 24.62 10.82
N PRO A 99 17.80 25.04 9.59
CA PRO A 99 18.28 26.31 9.05
C PRO A 99 18.04 27.38 10.10
N GLN A 100 19.12 28.04 10.47
CA GLN A 100 19.13 28.98 11.58
C GLN A 100 18.13 30.07 11.20
N THR A 101 17.01 30.17 11.90
CA THR A 101 16.05 31.25 11.72
C THR A 101 16.77 32.53 12.11
N GLN A 102 17.42 33.16 11.15
CA GLN A 102 18.08 34.44 11.33
C GLN A 102 16.97 35.48 11.46
N ASN A 103 16.63 35.79 12.72
CA ASN A 103 15.82 36.91 13.19
C ASN A 103 14.31 36.92 12.81
N PRO A 104 13.41 37.23 13.77
CA PRO A 104 11.98 37.39 13.51
C PRO A 104 11.69 38.80 12.98
N LEU A 105 12.15 39.13 11.77
CA LEU A 105 11.95 40.48 11.22
C LEU A 105 11.95 40.56 9.68
N PHE A 106 11.40 39.57 8.96
CA PHE A 106 10.99 39.75 7.55
C PHE A 106 9.71 38.92 7.33
N VAL A 107 8.54 39.54 7.47
CA VAL A 107 7.70 40.09 6.39
C VAL A 107 7.23 39.01 5.40
N LEU A 108 5.90 38.87 5.40
CA LEU A 108 5.07 38.20 4.40
C LEU A 108 5.55 38.46 2.97
N SER A 109 5.97 37.42 2.26
CA SER A 109 5.80 37.37 0.81
C SER A 109 5.66 35.92 0.37
N GLY A 110 4.42 35.56 0.02
CA GLY A 110 4.13 34.25 -0.52
C GLY A 110 4.81 34.03 -1.86
N VAL A 111 5.27 32.80 -2.09
CA VAL A 111 5.45 32.21 -3.41
C VAL A 111 5.45 30.69 -3.23
N GLY A 112 4.54 30.03 -3.92
CA GLY A 112 4.30 28.60 -3.83
C GLY A 112 5.43 27.76 -4.42
N PHE A 113 5.70 26.63 -3.78
CA PHE A 113 6.54 25.59 -4.36
C PHE A 113 5.75 24.86 -5.44
N LYS A 114 6.06 25.15 -6.70
CA LYS A 114 5.80 24.22 -7.80
C LYS A 114 6.88 23.15 -7.78
N GLN A 115 6.45 21.90 -7.71
CA GLN A 115 7.25 20.70 -7.93
C GLN A 115 7.56 20.61 -9.43
N LEU A 116 8.83 20.38 -9.79
CA LEU A 116 9.26 20.02 -11.14
C LEU A 116 9.73 18.57 -11.13
N ASP A 117 9.38 17.85 -12.20
CA ASP A 117 9.48 16.40 -12.45
C ASP A 117 10.78 15.71 -12.02
#